data_AF-A0A355DXF6-F1
#
_entry.id   AF-A0A355DXF6-F1
#
_cell.length_a   1.000
_cell.length_b   1.000
_cell.length_c   1.000
_cell.angle_alpha   90.00
_cell.angle_beta   90.00
_cell.angle_gamma   90.00
#
_symmetry.space_group_name_H-M   'P 1'
#
loop_
_entity.id
_entity.type
_entity.pdbx_description
1 polymer ?
#
loop_
_entity_poly.entity_id
_entity_poly.type
_entity_poly.pdbx_seq_one_letter_code
_entity_poly.pdbx_strand_id
1 'polypeptide(L)'
;MILQPSLSSDQYPTQLHHGYAQPPDKPEEACGVFGIYAPGEDVAKLTYFGLFALQHRGQESAGIATFEGERVHLHKNMGLVSQVFNEDILSQMPGTMAV
;
A
#
# COMPACT_ATOMS: atom_id res chain seq x y z
N MET A 1 1.96 -33.78 25.62
CA MET A 1 1.00 -34.88 25.82
C MET A 1 0.33 -34.70 27.17
N ILE A 2 -0.75 -33.91 27.23
CA ILE A 2 -1.81 -34.04 28.23
C ILE A 2 -3.11 -33.79 27.46
N LEU A 3 -4.02 -34.75 27.53
CA LEU A 3 -5.26 -34.87 26.76
C LEU A 3 -6.30 -33.86 27.26
N GLN A 4 -6.87 -33.05 26.36
CA GLN A 4 -8.16 -32.41 26.61
C GLN A 4 -9.28 -33.43 26.36
N PRO A 5 -10.29 -33.53 27.25
CA PRO A 5 -11.44 -34.39 27.03
C PRO A 5 -12.34 -33.79 25.94
N SER A 6 -12.90 -34.65 25.10
CA SER A 6 -13.87 -34.30 24.07
C SER A 6 -15.13 -33.71 24.71
N LEU A 7 -15.32 -32.40 24.60
CA LEU A 7 -16.62 -31.77 24.82
C LEU A 7 -17.35 -31.67 23.48
N SER A 8 -18.53 -32.29 23.46
CA SER A 8 -19.50 -32.29 22.38
C SER A 8 -19.97 -30.87 22.04
N SER A 9 -20.31 -30.67 20.77
CA SER A 9 -20.68 -29.39 20.14
C SER A 9 -21.95 -28.71 20.67
N ASP A 10 -22.62 -29.25 21.69
CA ASP A 10 -24.00 -28.87 22.03
C ASP A 10 -24.17 -28.13 23.37
N GLN A 11 -23.10 -27.66 24.00
CA GLN A 11 -23.20 -26.88 25.24
C GLN A 11 -22.28 -25.66 25.24
N TYR A 12 -22.65 -24.64 24.47
CA TYR A 12 -22.28 -23.25 24.80
C TYR A 12 -23.56 -22.46 25.11
N PRO A 13 -23.80 -22.11 26.39
CA PRO A 13 -24.91 -21.24 26.76
C PRO A 13 -24.67 -19.84 26.22
N THR A 14 -25.70 -19.28 25.60
CA THR A 14 -25.74 -17.89 25.15
C THR A 14 -25.62 -16.97 26.36
N GLN A 15 -24.89 -15.85 26.19
CA GLN A 15 -24.78 -14.65 27.05
C GLN A 15 -23.46 -14.51 27.86
N LEU A 16 -22.53 -13.72 27.30
CA LEU A 16 -21.85 -12.54 27.90
C LEU A 16 -20.58 -12.24 27.08
N HIS A 17 -20.70 -11.58 25.92
CA HIS A 17 -19.55 -10.96 25.27
C HIS A 17 -19.87 -9.50 24.95
N HIS A 18 -19.20 -8.63 25.69
CA HIS A 18 -19.08 -7.21 25.42
C HIS A 18 -18.75 -7.01 23.93
N GLY A 19 -19.59 -6.24 23.23
CA GLY A 19 -19.61 -6.11 21.78
C GLY A 19 -18.37 -5.42 21.19
N TYR A 20 -17.24 -6.11 21.18
CA TYR A 20 -16.14 -5.81 20.28
C TYR A 20 -16.37 -6.62 19.01
N ALA A 21 -16.95 -5.99 17.99
CA ALA A 21 -16.89 -6.51 16.63
C ALA A 21 -15.43 -6.81 16.33
N GLN A 22 -15.08 -8.10 16.23
CA GLN A 22 -13.72 -8.47 15.85
C GLN A 22 -13.53 -7.91 14.44
N PRO A 23 -12.51 -7.05 14.22
CA PRO A 23 -12.24 -6.58 12.87
C PRO A 23 -12.09 -7.80 11.96
N PRO A 24 -12.65 -7.75 10.75
CA PRO A 24 -12.71 -8.92 9.89
C PRO A 24 -11.28 -9.42 9.65
N ASP A 25 -11.09 -10.74 9.73
CA ASP A 25 -9.80 -11.42 9.55
C ASP A 25 -9.36 -11.45 8.06
N LYS A 26 -9.78 -10.44 7.28
CA LYS A 26 -9.49 -10.30 5.85
C LYS A 26 -8.66 -9.04 5.62
N PRO A 27 -7.73 -9.04 4.65
CA PRO A 27 -7.06 -7.82 4.25
C PRO A 27 -8.09 -6.77 3.81
N GLU A 28 -8.06 -5.59 4.44
CA GLU A 28 -8.80 -4.43 3.95
C GLU A 28 -7.98 -3.76 2.85
N GLU A 29 -8.59 -3.56 1.68
CA GLU A 29 -8.01 -2.74 0.62
C GLU A 29 -8.02 -1.27 1.06
N ALA A 30 -6.85 -0.62 1.01
CA ALA A 30 -6.68 0.76 1.39
C ALA A 30 -5.56 1.37 0.55
N CYS A 31 -5.69 2.55 -0.02
CA CYS A 31 -4.63 3.10 -0.86
C CYS A 31 -3.29 3.24 -0.10
N GLY A 32 -2.18 2.94 -0.78
CA GLY A 32 -0.82 3.20 -0.28
C GLY A 32 -0.34 4.59 -0.71
N VAL A 33 0.40 5.27 0.16
CA VAL A 33 1.07 6.54 -0.15
C VAL A 33 2.53 6.41 0.25
N PHE A 34 3.42 6.86 -0.63
CA PHE A 34 4.86 6.96 -0.36
C PHE A 34 5.29 8.39 -0.66
N GLY A 35 6.19 8.96 0.16
CA GLY A 35 6.72 10.29 -0.09
C GLY A 35 8.19 10.35 0.30
N ILE A 36 8.97 11.08 -0.49
CA ILE A 36 10.41 11.21 -0.28
C ILE A 36 10.87 12.63 -0.58
N TYR A 37 11.79 13.14 0.24
CA TYR A 37 12.61 14.31 -0.03
C TYR A 37 14.07 13.86 0.04
N ALA A 38 14.76 13.86 -1.10
CA ALA A 38 16.13 13.41 -1.22
C ALA A 38 16.83 14.17 -2.37
N PRO A 39 17.27 15.42 -2.12
CA PRO A 39 18.01 16.19 -3.11
C PRO A 39 19.28 15.45 -3.57
N GLY A 40 19.47 15.36 -4.89
CA GLY A 40 20.62 14.66 -5.49
C GLY A 40 20.38 13.18 -5.79
N GLU A 41 19.26 12.62 -5.35
CA GLU A 41 18.86 11.23 -5.64
C GLU A 41 17.76 11.17 -6.72
N ASP A 42 17.59 10.01 -7.34
CA ASP A 42 16.49 9.73 -8.28
C ASP A 42 15.17 9.48 -7.52
N VAL A 43 14.51 10.57 -7.13
CA VAL A 43 13.28 10.53 -6.32
C VAL A 43 12.11 9.85 -7.03
N ALA A 44 12.04 9.89 -8.37
CA ALA A 44 10.99 9.20 -9.13
C ALA A 44 11.16 7.68 -9.00
N LYS A 45 12.39 7.17 -9.20
CA LYS A 45 12.68 5.75 -9.12
C LYS A 45 12.59 5.20 -7.70
N LEU A 46 13.02 5.98 -6.70
CA LEU A 46 12.85 5.60 -5.30
C LEU A 46 11.36 5.54 -4.91
N THR A 47 10.54 6.47 -5.40
CA THR A 47 9.08 6.45 -5.20
C THR A 47 8.43 5.26 -5.88
N TYR A 48 8.85 4.92 -7.10
CA TYR A 48 8.40 3.70 -7.78
C TYR A 48 8.63 2.45 -6.92
N PHE A 49 9.83 2.28 -6.35
CA PHE A 49 10.10 1.12 -5.48
C PHE A 49 9.28 1.15 -4.18
N GLY A 50 9.08 2.33 -3.59
CA GLY A 50 8.19 2.50 -2.43
C GLY A 50 6.75 2.08 -2.72
N LEU A 51 6.18 2.56 -3.83
CA LEU A 51 4.84 2.20 -4.27
C LEU A 51 4.74 0.72 -4.65
N PHE A 52 5.77 0.16 -5.30
CA PHE A 52 5.82 -1.26 -5.64
C PHE A 52 5.78 -2.14 -4.37
N ALA A 53 6.51 -1.76 -3.31
CA ALA A 53 6.43 -2.44 -2.02
C ALA A 53 5.04 -2.34 -1.37
N LEU A 54 4.33 -1.24 -1.61
CA LEU A 54 2.97 -0.98 -1.12
C LEU A 54 1.86 -1.53 -2.04
N GLN A 55 2.17 -2.18 -3.15
CA GLN A 55 1.17 -2.60 -4.15
C GLN A 55 0.06 -3.49 -3.58
N HIS A 56 0.34 -4.26 -2.53
CA HIS A 56 -0.64 -5.10 -1.84
C HIS A 56 -1.78 -4.30 -1.17
N ARG A 57 -1.65 -2.99 -1.06
CA ARG A 57 -2.64 -2.08 -0.47
C ARG A 57 -3.69 -1.59 -1.48
N GLY A 58 -3.33 -1.49 -2.76
CA GLY A 58 -4.27 -1.16 -3.84
C GLY A 58 -3.72 -1.53 -5.21
N GLN A 59 -4.55 -2.10 -6.09
CA GLN A 59 -4.14 -2.68 -7.39
C GLN A 59 -4.79 -2.01 -8.60
N GLU A 60 -5.65 -1.02 -8.38
CA GLU A 60 -6.46 -0.43 -9.45
C GLU A 60 -5.72 0.63 -10.27
N SER A 61 -4.88 1.44 -9.62
CA SER A 61 -4.14 2.53 -10.26
C SER A 61 -2.87 2.89 -9.48
N ALA A 62 -1.97 3.63 -10.14
CA ALA A 62 -0.81 4.22 -9.51
C ALA A 62 -0.51 5.60 -10.09
N GLY A 63 0.18 6.44 -9.32
CA GLY A 63 0.62 7.76 -9.73
C GLY A 63 1.84 8.21 -8.95
N ILE A 64 2.67 9.04 -9.58
CA ILE A 64 3.82 9.71 -8.98
C ILE A 64 3.77 11.18 -9.41
N ALA A 65 4.01 12.08 -8.47
CA ALA A 65 4.27 13.49 -8.72
C ALA A 65 5.65 13.85 -8.17
N THR A 66 6.53 14.41 -9.00
CA THR A 66 7.85 14.92 -8.58
C THR A 66 7.89 16.44 -8.64
N PHE A 67 8.71 17.02 -7.76
CA PHE A 67 8.84 18.47 -7.63
C PHE A 67 10.27 18.91 -7.95
N GLU A 68 10.40 19.76 -8.96
CA GLU A 68 11.63 20.38 -9.42
C GLU A 68 11.53 21.90 -9.24
N GLY A 69 11.92 22.37 -8.06
CA GLY A 69 11.68 23.75 -7.64
C GLY A 69 10.18 24.05 -7.60
N GLU A 70 9.71 24.96 -8.45
CA GLU A 70 8.29 25.34 -8.57
C GLU A 70 7.53 24.49 -9.61
N ARG A 71 8.22 23.58 -10.33
CA ARG A 71 7.62 22.75 -11.37
C ARG A 71 7.20 21.40 -10.79
N VAL A 72 6.05 20.91 -11.23
CA VAL A 72 5.53 19.59 -10.89
C VAL A 72 5.49 18.73 -12.16
N HIS A 73 6.06 17.53 -12.10
CA HIS A 73 5.93 16.50 -13.12
C HIS A 73 5.01 15.42 -12.58
N LEU A 74 3.94 15.09 -13.31
CA LEU A 74 2.91 14.14 -12.86
C LEU A 74 2.70 13.07 -13.92
N HIS A 75 2.74 11.81 -13.49
CA HIS A 75 2.29 10.68 -14.29
C HIS A 75 1.41 9.77 -13.44
N LYS A 76 0.24 9.39 -13.99
CA LYS A 76 -0.70 8.48 -13.33
C LYS A 76 -1.52 7.71 -14.36
N ASN A 77 -1.82 6.45 -14.08
CA ASN A 77 -2.69 5.65 -14.92
C ASN A 77 -3.34 4.50 -14.13
N MET A 78 -4.31 3.84 -14.74
CA MET A 78 -4.87 2.58 -14.25
C MET A 78 -3.85 1.45 -14.40
N GLY A 79 -3.92 0.47 -13.50
CA GLY A 79 -3.07 -0.71 -13.48
C GLY A 79 -2.04 -0.70 -12.35
N LEU A 80 -1.23 -1.77 -12.32
CA LEU A 80 -0.17 -1.97 -11.34
C LEU A 80 0.95 -0.95 -11.52
N VAL A 81 1.69 -0.65 -10.46
CA VAL A 81 2.85 0.25 -10.46
C VAL A 81 3.82 -0.09 -11.59
N SER A 82 4.16 -1.37 -11.79
CA SER A 82 5.07 -1.83 -12.86
C SER A 82 4.49 -1.74 -14.28
N GLN A 83 3.18 -1.54 -14.42
CA GLN A 83 2.51 -1.32 -15.71
C GLN A 83 2.38 0.17 -16.01
N VAL A 84 2.19 0.99 -14.97
CA VAL A 84 2.05 2.44 -15.08
C VAL A 84 3.38 3.12 -15.37
N PHE A 85 4.48 2.61 -14.80
CA PHE A 85 5.81 3.20 -14.90
C PHE A 85 6.80 2.28 -15.61
N ASN A 86 7.58 2.86 -16.51
CA ASN A 86 8.77 2.26 -17.11
C ASN A 86 9.93 3.27 -17.00
N GLU A 87 11.12 2.84 -17.40
CA GLU A 87 12.32 3.67 -17.28
C GLU A 87 12.26 4.99 -18.07
N ASP A 88 11.62 4.96 -19.24
CA ASP A 88 11.46 6.15 -20.08
C ASP A 88 10.54 7.19 -19.41
N ILE A 89 9.47 6.75 -18.75
CA ILE A 89 8.58 7.62 -17.98
C ILE A 89 9.29 8.16 -16.75
N LEU A 90 9.94 7.29 -15.95
CA LEU A 90 10.62 7.70 -14.71
C LEU A 90 11.74 8.71 -14.99
N SER A 91 12.49 8.53 -16.07
CA SER A 91 13.56 9.47 -16.47
C SER A 91 13.06 10.87 -16.87
N GLN A 92 11.76 11.01 -17.17
CA GLN A 92 11.12 12.29 -17.50
C GLN A 92 10.50 12.99 -16.30
N MET A 93 10.70 12.48 -15.08
CA MET A 93 10.12 13.00 -13.85
C MET A 93 11.20 13.47 -12.86
N PRO A 94 12.02 14.48 -13.20
CA PRO A 94 13.07 14.97 -12.31
C PRO A 94 12.50 15.65 -11.07
N GLY A 95 13.31 15.77 -10.03
CA GLY A 95 12.92 16.50 -8.82
C GLY A 95 13.83 16.24 -7.64
N THR A 96 13.56 16.94 -6.54
CA THR A 96 14.23 16.72 -5.24
C THR A 96 13.31 16.06 -4.22
N MET A 97 12.03 15.95 -4.55
CA MET A 97 11.02 15.22 -3.78
C MET A 97 9.93 14.67 -4.69
N ALA A 98 9.23 13.66 -4.17
CA ALA A 98 8.18 12.96 -4.87
C ALA A 98 7.12 12.40 -3.90
N VAL A 99 5.91 12.19 -4.42
CA VAL A 99 4.79 11.49 -3.77
C VAL A 99 4.05 10.61 -4.76
#